data_AF-A0AAW0EEP3-F1
#
_entry.id   AF-A0AAW0EEP3-F1
#
_cell.length_a   1.000
_cell.length_b   1.000
_cell.length_c   1.000
_cell.angle_alpha   90.00
_cell.angle_beta   90.00
_cell.angle_gamma   90.00
#
_symmetry.space_group_name_H-M   'P 1'
#
loop_
_entity.id
_entity.type
_entity.pdbx_description
1 polymer ?
#
loop_
_entity_poly.entity_id
_entity_poly.type
_entity_poly.pdbx_seq_one_letter_code
_entity_poly.pdbx_strand_id
1 'polypeptide(L)'
;MSRIICPYAGCIRSFKLSGHLTKHIHVSHPNGGSLRWTQDVVDHSATILLSQTPVETPPPPILNPDPFSPLDHIIEDEEFQEFNYHPYLTGEKCDREGNPLPPGAPPEPLADVENPWQPFRDEVSFQLADLLFRKIKMSKPNVNELLDLWLLDIKTQFNGDSAPLANHPELVESIDKIREGSAPWNCFESVIEEDLGQDTPDWKKVTYQVWYRNPDTVISNILANCDFANEFDVCPYVRVGPDGKCHLSDFMSGNYAFRHSVCYHAHC
;
A
#
# COMPACT_ATOMS: atom_id res chain seq x y z
N MET A 1 -9.86 29.28 17.11
CA MET A 1 -10.14 27.90 16.65
C MET A 1 -10.56 27.08 17.86
N SER A 2 -11.84 26.76 17.96
CA SER A 2 -12.44 26.04 19.08
C SER A 2 -11.80 24.65 19.24
N ARG A 3 -11.40 24.28 20.46
CA ARG A 3 -10.88 22.93 20.74
C ARG A 3 -12.00 22.07 21.32
N ILE A 4 -12.04 20.81 20.92
CA ILE A 4 -13.01 19.82 21.39
C ILE A 4 -12.35 19.04 22.54
N ILE A 5 -12.95 19.10 23.73
CA ILE A 5 -12.41 18.46 24.95
C ILE A 5 -12.91 17.02 25.02
N CYS A 6 -12.07 16.11 25.51
CA CYS A 6 -12.50 14.73 25.76
C CYS A 6 -13.58 14.69 26.86
N PRO A 7 -14.72 14.00 26.65
CA PRO A 7 -15.82 13.98 27.61
C PRO A 7 -15.58 13.05 28.82
N TYR A 8 -14.50 12.26 28.84
CA TYR A 8 -14.20 11.34 29.94
C TYR A 8 -13.67 12.07 31.18
N ALA A 9 -14.30 11.82 32.33
CA ALA A 9 -13.90 12.41 33.60
C ALA A 9 -12.42 12.10 33.93
N GLY A 10 -11.64 13.14 34.23
CA GLY A 10 -10.20 13.03 34.48
C GLY A 10 -9.31 13.08 33.23
N CYS A 11 -9.88 13.09 32.02
CA CYS A 11 -9.10 13.27 30.79
C CYS A 11 -8.99 14.75 30.41
N ILE A 12 -7.76 15.28 30.42
CA ILE A 12 -7.49 16.70 30.11
C ILE A 12 -7.16 16.96 28.63
N ARG A 13 -7.31 15.95 27.75
CA ARG A 13 -6.92 16.08 26.34
C ARG A 13 -7.96 16.89 25.55
N SER A 14 -7.46 17.76 24.67
CA SER A 14 -8.28 18.57 23.76
C SER A 14 -7.76 18.49 22.32
N PHE A 15 -8.66 18.54 21.35
CA PHE A 15 -8.38 18.26 19.94
C PHE A 15 -8.89 19.37 19.02
N LYS A 16 -8.21 19.58 17.90
CA LYS A 16 -8.63 20.54 16.86
C LYS A 16 -9.65 19.96 15.87
N LEU A 17 -9.68 18.64 15.72
CA LEU A 17 -10.51 17.91 14.77
C LEU A 17 -11.27 16.79 15.47
N SER A 18 -12.54 16.59 15.07
CA SER A 18 -13.41 15.54 15.63
C SER A 18 -12.80 14.14 15.45
N GLY A 19 -12.21 13.84 14.29
CA GLY A 19 -11.57 12.55 14.04
C GLY A 19 -10.41 12.23 14.99
N HIS A 20 -9.68 13.24 15.47
CA HIS A 20 -8.61 13.02 16.45
C HIS A 20 -9.16 12.70 17.85
N LEU A 21 -10.30 13.31 18.21
CA LEU A 21 -11.00 12.96 19.44
C LEU A 21 -11.53 11.52 19.36
N THR A 22 -12.17 11.13 18.25
CA THR A 22 -12.66 9.75 18.06
C THR A 22 -11.54 8.73 18.20
N LYS A 23 -10.40 8.97 17.52
CA LYS A 23 -9.23 8.09 17.62
C LYS A 23 -8.69 8.02 19.05
N HIS A 24 -8.62 9.14 19.76
CA HIS A 24 -8.20 9.15 21.16
C HIS A 24 -9.15 8.37 22.06
N ILE A 25 -10.48 8.52 21.90
CA ILE A 25 -11.47 7.81 22.71
C ILE A 25 -11.33 6.30 22.50
N HIS A 26 -11.19 5.84 21.25
CA HIS A 26 -11.06 4.40 20.95
C HIS A 26 -9.81 3.79 21.58
N VAL A 27 -8.71 4.55 21.65
CA VAL A 27 -7.43 4.05 22.16
C VAL A 27 -7.32 4.19 23.69
N SER A 28 -7.78 5.30 24.25
CA SER A 28 -7.55 5.65 25.65
C SER A 28 -8.74 5.35 26.56
N HIS A 29 -9.93 5.12 26.01
CA HIS A 29 -11.16 4.83 26.75
C HIS A 29 -11.96 3.65 26.13
N PRO A 30 -11.34 2.47 25.95
CA PRO A 30 -11.95 1.34 25.23
C PRO A 30 -13.19 0.72 25.91
N ASN A 31 -13.44 1.01 27.19
CA ASN A 31 -14.50 0.38 28.00
C ASN A 31 -15.60 1.34 28.52
N GLY A 32 -15.67 2.58 28.03
CA GLY A 32 -16.73 3.50 28.48
C GLY A 32 -17.97 3.44 27.61
N GLY A 33 -19.06 2.95 28.20
CA GLY A 33 -20.38 2.89 27.58
C GLY A 33 -20.93 4.24 27.11
N SER A 34 -21.84 4.13 26.14
CA SER A 34 -22.53 5.16 25.37
C SER A 34 -23.02 6.44 26.10
N LEU A 35 -23.13 7.51 25.29
CA LEU A 35 -23.87 8.79 25.44
C LEU A 35 -23.08 9.94 26.08
N ARG A 36 -23.20 11.22 25.69
CA ARG A 36 -24.22 11.96 24.93
C ARG A 36 -23.55 13.27 24.45
N TRP A 37 -23.76 13.70 23.21
CA TRP A 37 -23.26 15.01 22.74
C TRP A 37 -24.18 16.11 23.28
N THR A 38 -23.75 16.84 24.31
CA THR A 38 -24.33 18.14 24.67
C THR A 38 -23.30 19.20 24.33
N GLN A 39 -23.66 20.01 23.34
CA GLN A 39 -22.88 21.08 22.80
C GLN A 39 -23.13 22.32 23.63
N ASP A 40 -22.13 22.79 24.36
CA ASP A 40 -22.15 24.15 24.91
C ASP A 40 -20.78 24.82 24.79
N VAL A 41 -20.86 26.02 24.23
CA VAL A 41 -19.80 26.95 23.88
C VAL A 41 -19.51 27.82 25.10
N VAL A 42 -18.27 27.93 25.57
CA VAL A 42 -17.78 29.19 26.18
C VAL A 42 -16.27 29.39 25.95
N ASP A 43 -15.98 30.65 25.64
CA ASP A 43 -14.73 31.33 25.35
C ASP A 43 -13.83 31.55 26.59
N HIS A 44 -12.55 31.87 26.36
CA HIS A 44 -11.70 32.85 27.06
C HIS A 44 -10.19 32.53 27.06
N SER A 45 -9.49 33.31 26.22
CA SER A 45 -8.42 34.26 26.56
C SER A 45 -7.23 33.88 27.49
N ALA A 46 -6.06 33.91 26.83
CA ALA A 46 -4.80 34.58 27.23
C ALA A 46 -3.93 34.03 28.37
N THR A 47 -2.69 33.63 28.05
CA THR A 47 -1.46 34.46 28.22
C THR A 47 -0.22 33.56 28.13
N ILE A 48 0.73 33.97 27.27
CA ILE A 48 2.05 33.36 27.11
C ILE A 48 2.96 33.81 28.25
N LEU A 49 3.57 32.86 28.96
CA LEU A 49 4.72 33.11 29.82
C LEU A 49 5.79 32.05 29.53
N LEU A 50 6.86 32.51 28.87
CA LEU A 50 8.09 31.77 28.62
C LEU A 50 8.83 31.59 29.96
N SER A 51 8.96 30.35 30.42
CA SER A 51 9.93 29.98 31.44
C SER A 51 10.86 28.93 30.84
N GLN A 52 12.15 29.27 30.81
CA GLN A 52 13.23 28.42 30.34
C GLN A 52 13.53 27.37 31.42
N THR A 53 13.31 26.10 31.10
CA THR A 53 13.72 24.96 31.93
C THR A 53 15.06 24.38 31.44
N PRO A 54 15.82 23.70 32.32
CA PRO A 54 17.18 23.24 32.04
C PRO A 54 17.22 22.15 30.97
N VAL A 55 18.37 22.03 30.29
CA VAL A 55 18.65 20.98 29.30
C VAL A 55 18.61 19.61 29.97
N GLU A 56 17.44 18.97 29.92
CA GLU A 56 17.33 17.52 30.08
C GLU A 56 17.81 16.86 28.78
N THR A 57 18.76 15.94 28.91
CA THR A 57 19.12 14.98 27.86
C THR A 57 17.85 14.33 27.29
N PRO A 58 17.69 14.25 25.96
CA PRO A 58 16.50 13.65 25.39
C PRO A 58 16.39 12.20 25.88
N PRO A 59 15.19 11.75 26.32
CA PRO A 59 14.99 10.32 26.52
C PRO A 59 15.29 9.61 25.19
N PRO A 60 15.79 8.36 25.23
CA PRO A 60 16.00 7.60 24.01
C PRO A 60 14.70 7.63 23.19
N PRO A 61 14.79 7.65 21.85
CA PRO A 61 13.60 7.64 21.02
C PRO A 61 12.73 6.47 21.48
N ILE A 62 11.53 6.78 21.98
CA ILE A 62 10.50 5.77 22.16
C ILE A 62 10.31 5.22 20.75
N LEU A 63 10.78 4.00 20.54
CA LEU A 63 10.47 3.21 19.36
C LEU A 63 8.95 3.13 19.31
N ASN A 64 8.32 4.02 18.54
CA ASN A 64 6.97 3.78 18.11
C ASN A 64 7.05 2.46 17.33
N PRO A 65 6.29 1.41 17.71
CA PRO A 65 6.21 0.24 16.87
C PRO A 65 5.79 0.71 15.48
N ASP A 66 6.59 0.33 14.49
CA ASP A 66 6.30 0.56 13.09
C ASP A 66 4.89 0.02 12.83
N PRO A 67 3.93 0.79 12.26
CA PRO A 67 2.63 0.27 11.88
C PRO A 67 2.72 -0.85 10.84
N PHE A 68 3.92 -1.10 10.28
CA PHE A 68 4.26 -2.21 9.39
C PHE A 68 5.33 -3.16 9.95
N SER A 69 5.61 -3.10 11.27
CA SER A 69 6.27 -4.24 11.90
C SER A 69 5.36 -5.45 11.71
N PRO A 70 5.85 -6.61 11.25
CA PRO A 70 5.03 -7.82 11.21
C PRO A 70 4.44 -7.94 12.61
N LEU A 71 3.11 -7.96 12.69
CA LEU A 71 2.38 -8.21 13.93
C LEU A 71 3.14 -9.35 14.61
N ASP A 72 3.81 -9.04 15.73
CA ASP A 72 4.26 -10.06 16.66
C ASP A 72 3.07 -10.99 16.77
N HIS A 73 3.28 -12.24 16.34
CA HIS A 73 2.26 -13.26 16.30
C HIS A 73 1.46 -13.15 17.58
N ILE A 74 0.26 -12.55 17.48
CA ILE A 74 -0.77 -12.76 18.45
C ILE A 74 -1.05 -14.24 18.20
N ILE A 75 -0.40 -15.07 19.01
CA ILE A 75 -0.79 -16.45 19.25
C ILE A 75 -2.13 -16.31 19.97
N GLU A 76 -3.15 -15.87 19.22
CA GLU A 76 -4.52 -16.26 19.47
C GLU A 76 -4.47 -17.76 19.27
N ASP A 77 -4.74 -18.47 20.36
CA ASP A 77 -4.68 -19.92 20.45
C ASP A 77 -5.10 -20.56 19.12
N GLU A 78 -4.27 -21.46 18.57
CA GLU A 78 -4.59 -22.34 17.44
C GLU A 78 -5.72 -23.34 17.84
N GLU A 79 -6.78 -22.83 18.45
CA GLU A 79 -8.00 -23.55 18.75
C GLU A 79 -8.75 -23.71 17.42
N PHE A 80 -8.47 -24.84 16.76
CA PHE A 80 -9.27 -25.48 15.71
C PHE A 80 -10.00 -24.51 14.75
N GLN A 81 -9.25 -23.72 13.98
CA GLN A 81 -9.82 -23.09 12.79
C GLN A 81 -9.94 -24.13 11.66
N GLU A 82 -11.16 -24.32 11.14
CA GLU A 82 -11.40 -25.23 10.04
C GLU A 82 -11.26 -24.47 8.71
N PHE A 83 -10.31 -24.92 7.88
CA PHE A 83 -10.12 -24.42 6.51
C PHE A 83 -10.79 -25.36 5.52
N ASN A 84 -11.89 -24.90 4.94
CA ASN A 84 -12.62 -25.62 3.90
C ASN A 84 -12.23 -25.07 2.52
N TYR A 85 -11.26 -25.71 1.88
CA TYR A 85 -10.80 -25.34 0.54
C TYR A 85 -11.80 -25.72 -0.55
N HIS A 86 -11.79 -24.97 -1.66
CA HIS A 86 -12.66 -25.25 -2.79
C HIS A 86 -12.29 -26.60 -3.44
N PRO A 87 -13.27 -27.51 -3.69
CA PRO A 87 -12.97 -28.88 -4.09
C PRO A 87 -12.36 -29.04 -5.49
N TYR A 88 -12.47 -28.01 -6.35
CA TYR A 88 -12.00 -28.07 -7.74
C TYR A 88 -10.95 -27.03 -8.12
N LEU A 89 -10.78 -25.97 -7.31
CA LEU A 89 -9.85 -24.89 -7.64
C LEU A 89 -8.69 -24.94 -6.67
N THR A 90 -7.75 -25.84 -6.92
CA THR A 90 -6.64 -26.15 -6.02
C THR A 90 -5.51 -25.10 -6.09
N GLY A 91 -5.48 -24.27 -7.13
CA GLY A 91 -4.37 -23.35 -7.38
C GLY A 91 -3.06 -24.07 -7.77
N GLU A 92 -3.17 -25.32 -8.23
CA GLU A 92 -2.02 -26.11 -8.67
C GLU A 92 -1.33 -25.46 -9.87
N LYS A 93 0.00 -25.51 -9.86
CA LYS A 93 0.82 -24.99 -10.97
C LYS A 93 0.56 -25.84 -12.22
N CYS A 94 0.30 -25.17 -13.33
CA CYS A 94 0.07 -25.79 -14.62
C CYS A 94 0.98 -25.18 -15.71
N ASP A 95 1.16 -25.92 -16.80
CA ASP A 95 1.79 -25.40 -18.01
C ASP A 95 0.83 -24.45 -18.76
N ARG A 96 1.31 -23.85 -19.86
CA ARG A 96 0.53 -22.91 -20.69
C ARG A 96 -0.69 -23.56 -21.36
N GLU A 97 -0.74 -24.89 -21.46
CA GLU A 97 -1.87 -25.66 -21.95
C GLU A 97 -2.86 -26.05 -20.83
N GLY A 98 -2.55 -25.72 -19.57
CA GLY A 98 -3.38 -26.00 -18.40
C GLY A 98 -3.17 -27.39 -17.80
N ASN A 99 -2.13 -28.12 -18.21
CA ASN A 99 -1.81 -29.43 -17.63
C ASN A 99 -1.04 -29.25 -16.31
N PRO A 100 -1.34 -30.04 -15.26
CA PRO A 100 -0.63 -29.97 -13.99
C PRO A 100 0.87 -30.24 -14.15
N LEU A 101 1.70 -29.41 -13.52
CA LEU A 101 3.14 -29.62 -13.47
C LEU A 101 3.49 -30.65 -12.38
N PRO A 102 4.56 -31.44 -12.55
CA PRO A 102 5.02 -32.36 -11.51
C PRO A 102 5.43 -31.59 -10.24
N PRO A 103 5.26 -32.19 -9.05
CA PRO A 103 5.68 -31.56 -7.80
C PRO A 103 7.15 -31.13 -7.84
N GLY A 104 7.41 -29.86 -7.53
CA GLY A 104 8.77 -29.30 -7.51
C GLY A 104 9.35 -28.97 -8.89
N ALA A 105 8.53 -28.93 -9.95
CA ALA A 105 8.98 -28.43 -11.25
C ALA A 105 9.66 -27.05 -11.11
N PRO A 106 10.87 -26.86 -11.65
CA PRO A 106 11.51 -25.56 -11.64
C PRO A 106 10.66 -24.56 -12.45
N PRO A 107 10.62 -23.28 -12.08
CA PRO A 107 10.00 -22.27 -12.92
C PRO A 107 10.69 -22.23 -14.28
N GLU A 108 9.94 -21.86 -15.31
CA GLU A 108 10.53 -21.64 -16.63
C GLU A 108 11.67 -20.62 -16.51
N PRO A 109 12.85 -20.88 -17.13
CA PRO A 109 13.93 -19.91 -17.12
C PRO A 109 13.43 -18.60 -17.72
N LEU A 110 13.66 -17.49 -17.03
CA LEU A 110 13.44 -16.18 -17.62
C LEU A 110 14.27 -16.07 -18.90
N ALA A 111 13.69 -15.47 -19.94
CA ALA A 111 14.40 -15.23 -21.18
C ALA A 111 15.67 -14.42 -20.89
N ASP A 112 16.76 -14.74 -21.61
CA ASP A 112 18.00 -13.99 -21.50
C ASP A 112 17.74 -12.56 -21.99
N VAL A 113 17.92 -11.57 -21.10
CA VAL A 113 17.70 -10.16 -21.42
C VAL A 113 19.07 -9.51 -21.58
N GLU A 114 19.32 -8.92 -22.75
CA GLU A 114 20.59 -8.25 -23.08
C GLU A 114 21.00 -7.19 -22.03
N ASN A 115 20.02 -6.49 -21.47
CA ASN A 115 20.21 -5.55 -20.37
C ASN A 115 19.12 -5.74 -19.30
N PRO A 116 19.43 -6.34 -18.14
CA PRO A 116 18.46 -6.52 -17.05
C PRO A 116 18.09 -5.21 -16.33
N TRP A 117 18.79 -4.11 -16.63
CA TRP A 117 18.58 -2.80 -16.01
C TRP A 117 17.72 -1.86 -16.85
N GLN A 118 17.14 -2.32 -17.96
CA GLN A 118 16.22 -1.49 -18.76
C GLN A 118 15.14 -0.87 -17.86
N PRO A 119 14.77 0.41 -18.08
CA PRO A 119 15.17 1.31 -19.18
C PRO A 119 16.51 2.04 -18.95
N PHE A 120 17.21 1.76 -17.84
CA PHE A 120 18.52 2.33 -17.57
C PHE A 120 19.59 1.67 -18.45
N ARG A 121 20.68 2.39 -18.70
CA ARG A 121 21.76 1.91 -19.56
C ARG A 121 22.48 0.70 -18.94
N ASP A 122 22.64 0.75 -17.62
CA ASP A 122 23.46 -0.18 -16.85
C ASP A 122 23.06 -0.15 -15.36
N GLU A 123 23.70 -1.02 -14.57
CA GLU A 123 23.50 -1.09 -13.12
C GLU A 123 23.80 0.23 -12.42
N VAL A 124 24.83 0.97 -12.88
CA VAL A 124 25.29 2.21 -12.25
C VAL A 124 24.21 3.28 -12.38
N SER A 125 23.65 3.46 -13.56
CA SER A 125 22.56 4.41 -13.82
C SER A 125 21.29 4.05 -13.05
N PHE A 126 20.96 2.76 -12.92
CA PHE A 126 19.85 2.28 -12.09
C PHE A 126 20.06 2.60 -10.59
N GLN A 127 21.20 2.19 -10.02
CA GLN A 127 21.51 2.42 -8.60
C GLN A 127 21.61 3.91 -8.27
N LEU A 128 22.13 4.70 -9.21
CA LEU A 128 22.19 6.15 -9.06
C LEU A 128 20.78 6.76 -9.05
N ALA A 129 19.91 6.34 -9.97
CA ALA A 129 18.52 6.79 -9.97
C ALA A 129 17.79 6.43 -8.67
N ASP A 130 17.98 5.21 -8.18
CA ASP A 130 17.44 4.72 -6.92
C ASP A 130 17.87 5.58 -5.72
N LEU A 131 19.17 5.91 -5.66
CA LEU A 131 19.72 6.78 -4.64
C LEU A 131 19.11 8.18 -4.74
N LEU A 132 19.29 8.85 -5.89
CA LEU A 132 18.95 10.26 -6.08
C LEU A 132 17.46 10.53 -5.95
N PHE A 133 16.61 9.69 -6.57
CA PHE A 133 15.18 9.91 -6.63
C PHE A 133 14.44 9.33 -5.43
N ARG A 134 14.68 8.06 -5.08
CA ARG A 134 13.89 7.35 -4.06
C ARG A 134 14.46 7.51 -2.66
N LYS A 135 15.76 7.28 -2.47
CA LYS A 135 16.39 7.25 -1.13
C LYS A 135 16.60 8.65 -0.56
N ILE A 136 17.30 9.53 -1.28
CA ILE A 136 17.67 10.86 -0.76
C ILE A 136 16.80 12.00 -1.29
N LYS A 137 15.99 11.75 -2.34
CA LYS A 137 15.09 12.74 -2.95
C LYS A 137 15.80 14.07 -3.26
N MET A 138 16.96 13.98 -3.90
CA MET A 138 17.82 15.11 -4.21
C MET A 138 17.08 16.13 -5.08
N SER A 139 17.27 17.43 -4.80
CA SER A 139 16.63 18.49 -5.57
C SER A 139 17.13 18.52 -7.02
N LYS A 140 16.27 18.93 -7.96
CA LYS A 140 16.63 19.10 -9.38
C LYS A 140 17.95 19.86 -9.63
N PRO A 141 18.20 21.04 -9.03
CA PRO A 141 19.47 21.73 -9.25
C PRO A 141 20.68 20.93 -8.76
N ASN A 142 20.57 20.26 -7.60
CA ASN A 142 21.65 19.46 -7.04
C ASN A 142 21.92 18.19 -7.86
N VAL A 143 20.88 17.55 -8.40
CA VAL A 143 21.04 16.41 -9.33
C VAL A 143 21.81 16.84 -10.57
N ASN A 144 21.44 17.97 -11.16
CA ASN A 144 22.17 18.50 -12.33
C ASN A 144 23.63 18.82 -11.97
N GLU A 145 23.87 19.52 -10.86
CA GLU A 145 25.22 19.85 -10.41
C GLU A 145 26.09 18.60 -10.17
N LEU A 146 25.54 17.57 -9.52
CA LEU A 146 26.24 16.31 -9.30
C LEU A 146 26.63 15.63 -10.62
N LEU A 147 25.69 15.56 -11.58
CA LEU A 147 25.93 14.91 -12.87
C LEU A 147 26.91 15.71 -13.74
N ASP A 148 26.88 17.04 -13.66
CA ASP A 148 27.86 17.92 -14.33
C ASP A 148 29.28 17.72 -13.75
N LEU A 149 29.41 17.64 -12.41
CA LEU A 149 30.67 17.35 -11.74
C LEU A 149 31.21 15.97 -12.10
N TRP A 150 30.34 14.96 -12.15
CA TRP A 150 30.72 13.62 -12.55
C TRP A 150 31.17 13.57 -14.01
N LEU A 151 30.45 14.23 -14.91
CA LEU A 151 30.86 14.34 -16.32
C LEU A 151 32.23 15.02 -16.46
N LEU A 152 32.50 16.06 -15.68
CA LEU A 152 33.79 16.74 -15.65
C LEU A 152 34.91 15.79 -15.20
N ASP A 153 34.68 15.00 -14.15
CA ASP A 153 35.65 14.02 -13.65
C ASP A 153 35.95 12.93 -14.70
N ILE A 154 34.92 12.37 -15.32
CA ILE A 154 35.04 11.36 -16.38
C ILE A 154 35.84 11.90 -17.57
N LYS A 155 35.55 13.13 -18.01
CA LYS A 155 36.26 13.76 -19.13
C LYS A 155 37.73 14.02 -18.81
N THR A 156 38.03 14.44 -17.58
CA THR A 156 39.38 14.84 -17.19
C THR A 156 40.28 13.66 -16.84
N GLN A 157 39.73 12.60 -16.24
CA GLN A 157 40.52 11.47 -15.74
C GLN A 157 40.46 10.21 -16.60
N PHE A 158 39.35 10.00 -17.33
CA PHE A 158 39.06 8.71 -17.97
C PHE A 158 38.80 8.81 -19.48
N ASN A 159 38.98 9.99 -20.09
CA ASN A 159 38.68 10.24 -21.52
C ASN A 159 37.26 9.78 -21.93
N GLY A 160 36.30 9.79 -20.99
CA GLY A 160 34.92 9.44 -21.28
C GLY A 160 34.06 10.68 -21.58
N ASP A 161 32.95 10.47 -22.28
CA ASP A 161 32.11 11.57 -22.77
C ASP A 161 30.69 11.62 -22.18
N SER A 162 30.36 10.70 -21.26
CA SER A 162 29.01 10.57 -20.69
C SER A 162 29.07 10.24 -19.21
N ALA A 163 28.27 10.94 -18.41
CA ALA A 163 27.87 10.50 -17.07
C ALA A 163 26.84 9.35 -17.16
N PRO A 164 26.56 8.62 -16.07
CA PRO A 164 25.54 7.56 -16.05
C PRO A 164 24.13 8.05 -16.40
N LEU A 165 23.82 9.29 -16.04
CA LEU A 165 22.64 10.05 -16.44
C LEU A 165 23.13 11.46 -16.82
N ALA A 166 22.56 12.10 -17.83
CA ALA A 166 22.99 13.43 -18.28
C ALA A 166 22.45 14.54 -17.38
N ASN A 167 21.22 14.41 -16.86
CA ASN A 167 20.58 15.43 -16.05
C ASN A 167 19.33 14.88 -15.33
N HIS A 168 18.70 15.73 -14.51
CA HIS A 168 17.45 15.40 -13.82
C HIS A 168 16.27 15.06 -14.77
N PRO A 169 16.02 15.77 -15.88
CA PRO A 169 15.03 15.32 -16.86
C PRO A 169 15.21 13.88 -17.33
N GLU A 170 16.44 13.47 -17.70
CA GLU A 170 16.72 12.08 -18.11
C GLU A 170 16.49 11.09 -16.97
N LEU A 171 16.86 11.46 -15.73
CA LEU A 171 16.56 10.66 -14.53
C LEU A 171 15.06 10.36 -14.42
N VAL A 172 14.22 11.40 -14.48
CA VAL A 172 12.75 11.23 -14.34
C VAL A 172 12.17 10.49 -15.54
N GLU A 173 12.62 10.80 -16.75
CA GLU A 173 12.17 10.10 -17.96
C GLU A 173 12.52 8.61 -17.93
N SER A 174 13.69 8.25 -17.42
CA SER A 174 14.09 6.85 -17.24
C SER A 174 13.20 6.15 -16.22
N ILE A 175 12.84 6.82 -15.12
CA ILE A 175 11.90 6.28 -14.13
C ILE A 175 10.51 6.08 -14.73
N ASP A 176 10.00 7.05 -15.50
CA ASP A 176 8.69 6.95 -16.15
C ASP A 176 8.64 5.85 -17.23
N LYS A 177 9.79 5.45 -17.77
CA LYS A 177 9.91 4.37 -18.76
C LYS A 177 9.94 2.97 -18.15
N ILE A 178 10.06 2.81 -16.82
CA ILE A 178 10.07 1.50 -16.15
C ILE A 178 8.78 0.76 -16.50
N ARG A 179 8.91 -0.42 -17.10
CA ARG A 179 7.77 -1.24 -17.57
C ARG A 179 7.48 -2.41 -16.63
N GLU A 180 8.47 -2.80 -15.86
CA GLU A 180 8.47 -3.91 -14.92
C GLU A 180 7.36 -3.68 -13.89
N GLY A 181 6.34 -4.53 -13.91
CA GLY A 181 5.18 -4.39 -13.04
C GLY A 181 4.31 -3.16 -13.30
N SER A 182 4.43 -2.53 -14.48
CA SER A 182 3.65 -1.33 -14.82
C SER A 182 2.16 -1.64 -14.87
N ALA A 183 1.39 -0.84 -14.13
CA ALA A 183 -0.06 -0.86 -14.11
C ALA A 183 -0.55 0.59 -14.02
N PRO A 184 -0.68 1.28 -15.17
CA PRO A 184 -0.99 2.70 -15.20
C PRO A 184 -2.37 3.00 -14.61
N TRP A 185 -2.51 4.21 -14.08
CA TRP A 185 -3.80 4.72 -13.60
C TRP A 185 -4.76 4.92 -14.77
N ASN A 186 -5.96 4.41 -14.59
CA ASN A 186 -7.12 4.66 -15.43
C ASN A 186 -8.13 5.49 -14.64
N CYS A 187 -8.96 6.24 -15.35
CA CYS A 187 -10.04 7.02 -14.76
C CYS A 187 -11.31 6.77 -15.56
N PHE A 188 -12.41 6.51 -14.86
CA PHE A 188 -13.74 6.60 -15.44
C PHE A 188 -14.63 7.49 -14.58
N GLU A 189 -15.66 8.03 -15.18
CA GLU A 189 -16.64 8.86 -14.49
C GLU A 189 -17.92 8.06 -14.25
N SER A 190 -18.47 8.16 -13.03
CA SER A 190 -19.75 7.53 -12.72
C SER A 190 -20.87 8.21 -13.50
N VAL A 191 -21.74 7.42 -14.12
CA VAL A 191 -22.93 7.94 -14.81
C VAL A 191 -24.04 8.15 -13.78
N ILE A 192 -24.67 9.32 -13.82
CA ILE A 192 -25.87 9.62 -13.04
C ILE A 192 -27.07 9.06 -13.80
N GLU A 193 -27.90 8.25 -13.13
CA GLU A 193 -29.15 7.74 -13.71
C GLU A 193 -30.09 8.89 -14.08
N GLU A 194 -30.77 8.82 -15.22
CA GLU A 194 -31.62 9.90 -15.72
C GLU A 194 -32.97 10.00 -14.97
N ASP A 195 -33.43 8.91 -14.35
CA ASP A 195 -34.74 8.76 -13.71
C ASP A 195 -34.68 8.75 -12.18
N LEU A 196 -33.77 9.54 -11.60
CA LEU A 196 -33.66 9.66 -10.15
C LEU A 196 -34.91 10.29 -9.53
N GLY A 197 -35.61 9.50 -8.71
CA GLY A 197 -36.79 9.94 -7.96
C GLY A 197 -36.49 11.10 -6.99
N GLN A 198 -37.54 11.81 -6.57
CA GLN A 198 -37.43 13.05 -5.79
C GLN A 198 -36.75 12.87 -4.41
N ASP A 199 -36.82 11.66 -3.85
CA ASP A 199 -36.18 11.27 -2.57
C ASP A 199 -34.76 10.71 -2.73
N THR A 200 -34.16 10.81 -3.92
CA THR A 200 -32.81 10.31 -4.18
C THR A 200 -31.79 11.05 -3.31
N PRO A 201 -30.90 10.35 -2.58
CA PRO A 201 -29.82 10.97 -1.82
C PRO A 201 -28.87 11.78 -2.71
N ASP A 202 -28.35 12.90 -2.22
CA ASP A 202 -27.52 13.80 -3.02
C ASP A 202 -26.23 13.16 -3.54
N TRP A 203 -25.67 12.18 -2.82
CA TRP A 203 -24.49 11.45 -3.28
C TRP A 203 -24.74 10.64 -4.56
N LYS A 204 -25.99 10.28 -4.89
CA LYS A 204 -26.31 9.61 -6.18
C LYS A 204 -26.47 10.59 -7.35
N LYS A 205 -26.57 11.89 -7.07
CA LYS A 205 -26.78 12.95 -8.08
C LYS A 205 -25.48 13.61 -8.53
N VAL A 206 -24.34 13.08 -8.10
CA VAL A 206 -23.03 13.67 -8.35
C VAL A 206 -22.18 12.68 -9.14
N THR A 207 -21.45 13.20 -10.12
CA THR A 207 -20.46 12.45 -10.88
C THR A 207 -19.17 12.30 -10.06
N TYR A 208 -18.69 11.08 -9.93
CA TYR A 208 -17.41 10.76 -9.32
C TYR A 208 -16.41 10.33 -10.38
N GLN A 209 -15.19 10.86 -10.29
CA GLN A 209 -14.03 10.29 -10.98
C GLN A 209 -13.47 9.17 -10.14
N VAL A 210 -13.44 7.97 -10.69
CA VAL A 210 -12.87 6.77 -10.06
C VAL A 210 -11.55 6.47 -10.71
N TRP A 211 -10.48 6.69 -9.96
CA TRP A 211 -9.11 6.35 -10.35
C TRP A 211 -8.78 4.93 -9.90
N TYR A 212 -8.36 4.08 -10.83
CA TYR A 212 -8.07 2.68 -10.56
C TYR A 212 -6.91 2.18 -11.43
N ARG A 213 -6.27 1.10 -11.01
CA ARG A 213 -5.38 0.32 -11.88
C ARG A 213 -6.19 -0.85 -12.43
N ASN A 214 -5.97 -1.21 -13.69
CA ASN A 214 -6.65 -2.38 -14.27
C ASN A 214 -6.35 -3.62 -13.41
N PRO A 215 -7.36 -4.23 -12.74
CA PRO A 215 -7.12 -5.36 -11.85
C PRO A 215 -6.47 -6.55 -12.55
N ASP A 216 -6.85 -6.80 -13.81
CA ASP A 216 -6.29 -7.89 -14.62
C ASP A 216 -4.78 -7.70 -14.86
N THR A 217 -4.36 -6.46 -15.15
CA THR A 217 -2.94 -6.10 -15.29
C THR A 217 -2.19 -6.24 -13.97
N VAL A 218 -2.79 -5.81 -12.85
CA VAL A 218 -2.18 -5.92 -11.53
C VAL A 218 -1.97 -7.39 -11.14
N ILE A 219 -3.01 -8.22 -11.28
CA ILE A 219 -2.92 -9.65 -10.96
C ILE A 219 -1.95 -10.36 -11.90
N SER A 220 -1.97 -10.06 -13.21
CA SER A 220 -1.00 -10.61 -14.15
C SER A 220 0.45 -10.27 -13.77
N ASN A 221 0.72 -9.03 -13.34
CA ASN A 221 2.04 -8.62 -12.89
C ASN A 221 2.48 -9.34 -11.60
N ILE A 222 1.54 -9.56 -10.67
CA ILE A 222 1.80 -10.32 -9.44
C ILE A 222 2.12 -11.78 -9.79
N LEU A 223 1.32 -12.41 -10.66
CA LEU A 223 1.50 -13.80 -11.08
C LEU A 223 2.78 -14.02 -11.88
N ALA A 224 3.21 -13.03 -12.65
CA ALA A 224 4.45 -13.09 -13.44
C ALA A 224 5.72 -12.94 -12.58
N ASN A 225 5.61 -12.45 -11.35
CA ASN A 225 6.76 -12.23 -10.47
C ASN A 225 6.83 -13.30 -9.38
N CYS A 226 7.88 -14.13 -9.42
CA CYS A 226 8.09 -15.22 -8.49
C CYS A 226 8.28 -14.79 -7.04
N ASP A 227 8.65 -13.53 -6.79
CA ASP A 227 8.79 -12.99 -5.42
C ASP A 227 7.45 -12.97 -4.69
N PHE A 228 6.32 -12.94 -5.42
CA PHE A 228 4.97 -12.99 -4.86
C PHE A 228 4.41 -14.40 -4.71
N ALA A 229 5.16 -15.46 -5.03
CA ALA A 229 4.62 -16.82 -5.11
C ALA A 229 3.97 -17.34 -3.80
N ASN A 230 4.36 -16.78 -2.65
CA ASN A 230 3.83 -17.15 -1.33
C ASN A 230 3.13 -15.99 -0.62
N GLU A 231 2.85 -14.89 -1.33
CA GLU A 231 2.31 -13.65 -0.75
C GLU A 231 0.78 -13.60 -0.79
N PHE A 232 0.12 -14.59 -1.39
CA PHE A 232 -1.34 -14.68 -1.45
C PHE A 232 -1.81 -16.12 -1.57
N ASP A 233 -3.04 -16.38 -1.10
CA ASP A 233 -3.71 -17.65 -1.30
C ASP A 233 -4.12 -17.81 -2.77
N VAL A 234 -3.78 -18.94 -3.36
CA VAL A 234 -4.13 -19.28 -4.76
C VAL A 234 -5.45 -20.05 -4.86
N CYS A 235 -5.93 -20.59 -3.75
CA CYS A 235 -7.13 -21.43 -3.66
C CYS A 235 -8.20 -20.73 -2.83
N PRO A 236 -9.44 -20.58 -3.34
CA PRO A 236 -10.56 -20.12 -2.54
C PRO A 236 -10.82 -21.05 -1.35
N TYR A 237 -11.12 -20.47 -0.19
CA TYR A 237 -11.39 -21.24 1.01
C TYR A 237 -12.42 -20.56 1.91
N VAL A 238 -13.02 -21.33 2.80
CA VAL A 238 -13.88 -20.82 3.88
C VAL A 238 -13.20 -21.14 5.21
N ARG A 239 -12.86 -20.09 5.95
CA ARG A 239 -12.32 -20.20 7.31
C ARG A 239 -13.44 -20.10 8.32
N VAL A 240 -13.66 -21.16 9.10
CA VAL A 240 -14.68 -21.18 10.17
C VAL A 240 -13.98 -21.20 11.53
N GLY A 241 -14.32 -20.22 12.38
CA GLY A 241 -13.82 -20.16 13.75
C GLY A 241 -14.54 -21.12 14.69
N PRO A 242 -14.04 -21.29 15.93
CA PRO A 242 -14.69 -22.14 16.95
C PRO A 242 -16.14 -21.75 17.28
N ASP A 243 -16.51 -20.49 17.02
CA ASP A 243 -17.87 -19.99 17.20
C ASP A 243 -18.82 -20.34 16.04
N GLY A 244 -18.35 -21.09 15.04
CA GLY A 244 -19.09 -21.49 13.86
C GLY A 244 -19.28 -20.37 12.84
N LYS A 245 -18.61 -19.21 12.98
CA LYS A 245 -18.71 -18.11 12.02
C LYS A 245 -17.59 -18.11 11.01
N CYS A 246 -17.90 -17.56 9.83
CA CYS A 246 -16.92 -17.37 8.77
C CYS A 246 -16.03 -16.16 9.09
N HIS A 247 -14.72 -16.34 8.98
CA HIS A 247 -13.72 -15.28 9.07
C HIS A 247 -13.24 -14.92 7.66
N LEU A 248 -13.27 -13.62 7.33
CA LEU A 248 -12.77 -13.10 6.06
C LEU A 248 -11.43 -12.39 6.33
N SER A 249 -10.35 -12.88 5.74
CA SER A 249 -8.98 -12.35 5.89
C SER A 249 -8.42 -11.74 4.61
N ASP A 250 -8.79 -12.31 3.47
CA ASP A 250 -8.24 -11.98 2.15
C ASP A 250 -9.28 -12.24 1.05
N PHE A 251 -8.92 -11.98 -0.21
CA PHE A 251 -9.80 -12.15 -1.36
C PHE A 251 -10.29 -13.60 -1.51
N MET A 252 -9.43 -14.60 -1.29
CA MET A 252 -9.74 -16.01 -1.46
C MET A 252 -10.62 -16.57 -0.34
N SER A 253 -10.60 -15.96 0.85
CA SER A 253 -11.53 -16.28 1.94
C SER A 253 -12.98 -15.82 1.66
N GLY A 254 -13.19 -15.02 0.61
CA GLY A 254 -14.46 -14.41 0.27
C GLY A 254 -15.50 -15.38 -0.31
N ASN A 255 -16.76 -15.22 0.10
CA ASN A 255 -17.91 -15.92 -0.50
C ASN A 255 -17.97 -15.79 -2.03
N TYR A 256 -17.58 -14.62 -2.56
CA TYR A 256 -17.56 -14.38 -4.00
C TYR A 256 -16.55 -15.29 -4.70
N ALA A 257 -15.30 -15.31 -4.22
CA ALA A 257 -14.27 -16.20 -4.74
C ALA A 257 -14.73 -17.65 -4.67
N PHE A 258 -15.24 -18.12 -3.52
CA PHE A 258 -15.70 -19.50 -3.38
C PHE A 258 -16.87 -19.88 -4.31
N ARG A 259 -17.84 -18.98 -4.54
CA ARG A 259 -19.06 -19.27 -5.34
C ARG A 259 -18.89 -19.07 -6.84
N HIS A 260 -18.11 -18.08 -7.25
CA HIS A 260 -17.93 -17.70 -8.66
C HIS A 260 -16.67 -18.31 -9.28
N SER A 261 -15.99 -19.16 -8.53
CA SER A 261 -14.93 -20.05 -9.01
C SER A 261 -15.49 -21.06 -10.00
N VAL A 262 -15.33 -20.77 -11.30
CA VAL A 262 -15.71 -21.69 -12.37
C VAL A 262 -14.57 -22.68 -12.63
N CYS A 263 -14.87 -23.97 -12.53
CA CYS A 263 -13.96 -25.01 -12.99
C CYS A 263 -13.96 -25.04 -14.52
N TYR A 264 -12.82 -24.81 -15.16
CA TYR A 264 -12.69 -24.92 -16.62
C TYR A 264 -12.62 -26.38 -17.13
N HIS A 265 -12.75 -27.39 -16.26
CA HIS A 265 -12.87 -28.80 -16.67
C HIS A 265 -14.34 -29.20 -16.96
N ALA A 266 -15.03 -28.41 -17.78
CA ALA A 266 -16.27 -28.85 -18.41
C ALA A 266 -15.97 -29.22 -19.87
N HIS A 267 -15.88 -30.54 -20.12
CA HIS A 267 -15.65 -31.25 -21.40
C HIS A 267 -14.22 -31.76 -21.67
N CYS A 268 -13.86 -32.86 -21.01
CA CYS A 268 -13.28 -34.05 -21.64
C CYS A 268 -13.81 -35.30 -20.94
#